data_AF-A0A0F4QCW1-F1
#
_entry.id   AF-A0A0F4QCW1-F1
#
_cell.length_a   1.000
_cell.length_b   1.000
_cell.length_c   1.000
_cell.angle_alpha   90.00
_cell.angle_beta   90.00
_cell.angle_gamma   90.00
#
_symmetry.space_group_name_H-M   'P 1'
#
loop_
_entity.id
_entity.type
_entity.pdbx_description
1 polymer ?
#
loop_
_entity_poly.entity_id
_entity_poly.type
_entity_poly.pdbx_seq_one_letter_code
_entity_poly.pdbx_strand_id
1 'polypeptide(L)'
;MKQFALKVYDGYTYIFDSTRNPLRHIPDPVSRFHIMTVLACMWSFAFATYIGSMIVFGVSLAAHIILLLMFFFTMSVFYDAQKNKSSWLLKLRREKLKQG
;
A
#
# COMPACT_ATOMS: atom_id res chain seq x y z
N MET A 1 6.51 12.39 -16.44
CA MET A 1 5.94 12.34 -15.07
C MET A 1 4.72 11.44 -14.94
N LYS A 2 3.64 11.65 -15.70
CA LYS A 2 2.38 10.90 -15.54
C LYS A 2 2.51 9.37 -15.74
N GLN A 3 3.39 8.94 -16.66
CA GLN A 3 3.69 7.53 -16.91
C GLN A 3 4.44 6.85 -15.75
N PHE A 4 5.31 7.61 -15.08
CA PHE A 4 6.00 7.13 -13.88
C PHE A 4 5.00 6.90 -12.75
N ALA A 5 4.07 7.83 -12.53
CA ALA A 5 3.01 7.68 -11.55
C ALA A 5 2.13 6.43 -11.80
N LEU A 6 1.81 6.11 -13.07
CA LEU A 6 1.11 4.88 -13.44
C LEU A 6 1.90 3.63 -13.05
N LYS A 7 3.21 3.58 -13.35
CA LYS A 7 4.06 2.45 -12.96
C LYS A 7 4.17 2.26 -11.44
N VAL A 8 4.30 3.37 -10.70
CA VAL A 8 4.30 3.35 -9.23
C VAL A 8 2.97 2.82 -8.71
N TYR A 9 1.85 3.28 -9.27
CA TYR A 9 0.50 2.81 -8.90
C TYR A 9 0.32 1.31 -9.16
N ASP A 10 0.81 0.79 -10.29
CA ASP A 10 0.71 -0.63 -10.63
C ASP A 10 1.58 -1.50 -9.73
N GLY A 11 2.83 -1.11 -9.48
CA GLY A 11 3.72 -1.80 -8.54
C GLY A 11 3.17 -1.79 -7.11
N TYR A 12 2.63 -0.65 -6.69
CA TYR A 12 1.94 -0.52 -5.41
C TYR A 12 0.74 -1.48 -5.31
N THR A 13 -0.14 -1.44 -6.30
CA THR A 13 -1.34 -2.30 -6.33
C THR A 13 -0.93 -3.77 -6.28
N TYR A 14 0.14 -4.16 -6.98
CA TYR A 14 0.64 -5.53 -6.94
C TYR A 14 1.08 -5.99 -5.55
N ILE A 15 1.71 -5.12 -4.76
CA ILE A 15 2.26 -5.46 -3.44
C ILE A 15 1.17 -5.45 -2.35
N PHE A 16 0.35 -4.39 -2.32
CA PHE A 16 -0.55 -4.13 -1.19
C PHE A 16 -2.00 -4.59 -1.42
N ASP A 17 -2.40 -4.87 -2.66
CA ASP A 17 -3.71 -5.45 -2.92
C ASP A 17 -3.69 -6.94 -2.54
N SER A 18 -4.48 -7.29 -1.53
CA SER A 18 -4.62 -8.66 -1.02
C SER A 18 -5.26 -9.63 -2.03
N THR A 19 -5.78 -9.14 -3.15
CA THR A 19 -6.27 -9.96 -4.27
C THR A 19 -5.20 -10.24 -5.32
N ARG A 20 -4.15 -9.40 -5.37
CA ARG A 20 -3.08 -9.47 -6.38
C ARG A 20 -1.80 -10.07 -5.83
N ASN A 21 -1.49 -9.77 -4.57
CA ASN A 21 -0.24 -10.14 -3.94
C ASN A 21 -0.12 -11.68 -3.75
N PRO A 22 1.08 -12.22 -3.46
CA PRO A 22 1.28 -13.66 -3.28
C PRO A 22 0.39 -14.30 -2.20
N LEU A 23 -0.08 -13.51 -1.22
CA LEU A 23 -0.97 -13.95 -0.14
C LEU A 23 -2.44 -14.14 -0.60
N ARG A 24 -2.77 -13.82 -1.87
CA ARG A 24 -4.12 -13.98 -2.45
C ARG A 24 -4.70 -15.39 -2.35
N HIS A 25 -3.86 -16.42 -2.23
CA HIS A 25 -4.28 -17.83 -2.18
C HIS A 25 -4.88 -18.23 -0.82
N ILE A 26 -4.71 -17.39 0.21
CA ILE A 26 -5.31 -17.61 1.53
C ILE A 26 -6.81 -17.25 1.43
N PRO A 27 -7.76 -18.12 1.78
CA PRO A 27 -9.18 -17.88 1.53
C PRO A 27 -9.75 -16.69 2.33
N ASP A 28 -9.28 -16.47 3.55
CA ASP A 28 -9.79 -15.43 4.45
C ASP A 28 -9.12 -14.06 4.21
N PRO A 29 -9.87 -13.01 3.85
CA PRO A 29 -9.32 -11.67 3.63
C PRO A 29 -8.78 -11.02 4.92
N VAL A 30 -9.34 -11.35 6.09
CA VAL A 30 -8.87 -10.79 7.37
C VAL A 30 -7.46 -11.32 7.67
N SER A 31 -7.24 -12.62 7.48
CA SER A 31 -5.93 -13.25 7.61
C SER A 31 -4.87 -12.62 6.69
N ARG A 32 -5.23 -12.28 5.46
CA ARG A 32 -4.30 -11.60 4.52
C ARG A 32 -3.86 -10.23 5.06
N PHE A 33 -4.79 -9.44 5.56
CA PHE A 33 -4.49 -8.13 6.15
C PHE A 33 -3.66 -8.28 7.44
N HIS A 34 -3.99 -9.26 8.27
CA HIS A 34 -3.26 -9.56 9.50
C HIS A 34 -1.79 -9.90 9.20
N ILE A 35 -1.52 -10.79 8.24
CA ILE A 35 -0.16 -11.19 7.85
C ILE A 35 0.64 -9.98 7.34
N MET A 36 0.03 -9.14 6.49
CA MET A 36 0.65 -7.89 6.02
C MET A 36 1.01 -6.94 7.18
N THR A 37 0.14 -6.84 8.19
CA THR A 37 0.35 -6.00 9.37
C THR A 37 1.48 -6.55 10.25
N VAL A 38 1.49 -7.86 10.50
CA VAL A 38 2.58 -8.52 11.26
C VAL A 38 3.92 -8.32 10.57
N LEU A 39 3.97 -8.45 9.24
CA LEU A 39 5.20 -8.23 8.48
C LEU A 39 5.72 -6.79 8.65
N ALA A 40 4.85 -5.78 8.65
CA ALA A 40 5.22 -4.39 8.93
C ALA A 40 5.78 -4.20 10.35
N CYS A 41 5.17 -4.86 11.35
CA CYS A 41 5.67 -4.85 12.72
C CYS A 41 7.04 -5.54 12.85
N MET A 42 7.25 -6.67 12.16
CA MET A 42 8.54 -7.37 12.14
C MET A 42 9.66 -6.51 11.56
N TRP A 43 9.38 -5.72 10.52
CA TRP A 43 10.34 -4.76 9.97
C TRP A 43 10.70 -3.66 10.97
N SER A 44 9.72 -3.09 11.67
CA SER A 44 9.99 -2.13 12.76
C SER A 44 10.88 -2.72 13.86
N PHE A 45 10.66 -4.00 14.20
CA PHE A 45 11.49 -4.71 15.16
C PHE A 45 12.91 -4.91 14.63
N ALA A 46 13.08 -5.34 13.37
CA ALA A 46 14.39 -5.52 12.74
C ALA A 46 15.20 -4.20 12.70
N PHE A 47 14.57 -3.06 12.43
CA PHE A 47 15.25 -1.76 12.48
C PHE A 47 15.68 -1.40 13.90
N ALA A 48 14.83 -1.68 14.88
CA ALA A 48 15.16 -1.41 16.28
C ALA A 48 16.30 -2.28 16.80
N THR A 49 16.33 -3.57 16.44
CA THR A 49 17.42 -4.48 16.82
C THR A 49 18.72 -4.13 16.10
N TYR A 50 18.65 -3.73 14.83
CA TYR A 50 19.81 -3.24 14.07
C TYR A 50 20.46 -2.00 14.72
N ILE A 51 19.64 -1.08 15.25
CA ILE A 51 20.11 0.12 15.93
C ILE A 51 20.45 -0.16 17.42
N GLY A 52 19.92 -1.23 18.00
CA GLY A 52 20.12 -1.60 19.40
C GLY A 52 19.32 -0.76 20.40
N SER A 53 18.22 -0.12 19.98
CA SER A 53 17.44 0.80 20.83
C SER A 53 15.95 0.47 20.89
N MET A 54 15.46 0.18 22.09
CA MET A 54 14.03 -0.05 22.36
C MET A 54 13.18 1.20 22.24
N ILE A 55 13.76 2.40 22.41
CA ILE A 55 13.06 3.66 22.17
C ILE A 55 12.80 3.83 20.67
N VAL A 56 13.78 3.49 19.83
CA VAL A 56 13.65 3.54 18.38
C VAL A 56 12.60 2.54 17.89
N PHE A 57 12.44 1.40 18.54
CA PHE A 57 11.31 0.48 18.28
C PHE A 57 9.95 1.18 18.46
N GLY A 58 9.73 1.81 19.61
CA GLY A 58 8.47 2.49 19.92
C GLY A 58 8.17 3.62 18.94
N VAL A 59 9.18 4.44 18.60
CA VAL A 59 9.06 5.52 17.61
C VAL A 59 8.78 4.96 16.22
N SER A 60 9.49 3.90 15.79
CA SER A 60 9.27 3.26 14.48
C SER A 60 7.87 2.70 14.36
N LEU A 61 7.37 2.03 15.41
CA LEU A 61 6.03 1.46 15.42
C LEU A 61 4.95 2.56 15.35
N ALA A 62 5.09 3.63 16.14
CA ALA A 62 4.18 4.77 16.09
C ALA A 62 4.18 5.45 14.71
N ALA A 63 5.37 5.66 14.13
CA ALA A 63 5.52 6.21 12.78
C ALA A 63 4.83 5.33 11.72
N HIS A 64 4.95 4.01 11.83
CA HIS A 64 4.26 3.08 10.93
C HIS A 64 2.74 3.18 11.04
N ILE A 65 2.17 3.25 12.25
CA ILE A 65 0.72 3.37 12.44
C ILE A 65 0.20 4.66 11.79
N ILE A 66 0.88 5.79 12.00
CA ILE A 66 0.51 7.07 11.41
C ILE A 66 0.59 7.01 9.88
N LEU A 67 1.68 6.44 9.35
CA LEU A 67 1.86 6.26 7.91
C LEU A 67 0.76 5.38 7.31
N LEU A 68 0.48 4.23 7.90
CA LEU A 68 -0.57 3.32 7.44
C LEU A 68 -1.95 3.99 7.49
N LEU A 69 -2.27 4.73 8.55
CA LEU A 69 -3.53 5.45 8.67
C LEU A 69 -3.69 6.48 7.55
N MET A 70 -2.70 7.37 7.37
CA MET A 70 -2.73 8.38 6.30
C MET A 70 -2.76 7.75 4.91
N PHE A 71 -2.11 6.60 4.78
CA PHE A 71 -2.07 5.84 3.55
C PHE A 71 -3.42 5.25 3.17
N PHE A 72 -4.05 4.51 4.08
CA PHE A 72 -5.40 3.95 3.87
C PHE A 72 -6.44 5.06 3.69
N PHE A 73 -6.28 6.18 4.39
CA PHE A 73 -7.11 7.36 4.18
C PHE A 73 -7.00 7.90 2.75
N THR A 74 -5.78 8.07 2.24
CA THR A 74 -5.55 8.53 0.86
C THR A 74 -6.11 7.54 -0.16
N MET A 75 -5.94 6.24 0.08
CA MET A 75 -6.51 5.20 -0.77
C MET A 75 -8.03 5.21 -0.78
N SER A 76 -8.66 5.45 0.37
CA SER A 76 -10.11 5.62 0.47
C SER A 76 -10.60 6.79 -0.39
N VAL A 77 -9.91 7.95 -0.30
CA VAL A 77 -10.21 9.12 -1.13
C VAL A 77 -10.05 8.82 -2.62
N PHE A 78 -8.99 8.11 -3.01
CA PHE A 78 -8.76 7.75 -4.41
C PHE A 78 -9.73 6.70 -4.94
N TYR A 79 -10.08 5.72 -4.11
CA TYR A 79 -11.10 4.72 -4.43
C TYR A 79 -12.46 5.39 -4.66
N ASP A 80 -12.85 6.33 -3.80
CA ASP A 80 -14.07 7.11 -3.97
C ASP A 80 -14.04 7.96 -5.26
N ALA A 81 -12.93 8.64 -5.53
CA ALA A 81 -12.74 9.37 -6.80
C ALA A 81 -12.77 8.46 -8.04
N GLN A 82 -12.31 7.22 -7.92
CA GLN A 82 -12.36 6.23 -8.99
C GLN A 82 -13.79 5.75 -9.24
N LYS A 83 -14.53 5.43 -8.17
CA LYS A 83 -15.95 5.03 -8.23
C LYS A 83 -16.80 6.13 -8.86
N ASN A 84 -16.50 7.39 -8.57
CA ASN A 84 -17.18 8.57 -9.13
C ASN A 84 -16.72 8.94 -10.56
N LYS A 85 -15.86 8.11 -11.21
CA LYS A 85 -15.30 8.31 -12.57
C LYS A 85 -14.56 9.64 -12.81
N SER A 86 -14.29 10.42 -11.78
CA SER A 86 -13.59 11.71 -11.85
C SER A 86 -12.06 11.57 -11.86
N SER A 87 -11.54 10.36 -11.64
CA SER A 87 -10.10 10.09 -11.62
C SER A 87 -9.41 10.38 -12.96
N TRP A 88 -8.51 11.37 -12.96
CA TRP A 88 -7.61 11.68 -14.08
C TRP A 88 -6.70 10.49 -14.45
N LEU A 89 -6.35 9.64 -13.48
CA LEU A 89 -5.46 8.48 -13.68
C LEU A 89 -6.14 7.41 -14.54
N LEU A 90 -7.45 7.20 -14.38
CA LEU A 90 -8.24 6.34 -15.26
C LEU A 90 -8.34 6.88 -16.69
N LYS A 91 -8.47 8.21 -16.87
CA LYS A 91 -8.46 8.83 -18.21
C LYS A 91 -7.13 8.55 -18.90
N LEU A 92 -6.01 8.75 -18.19
CA LEU A 92 -4.67 8.50 -18.73
C LEU A 92 -4.42 7.03 -19.07
N ARG A 93 -4.90 6.09 -18.23
CA ARG A 93 -4.85 4.64 -18.52
C ARG A 93 -5.60 4.30 -19.80
N ARG A 94 -6.80 4.87 -20.01
CA ARG A 94 -7.59 4.66 -21.23
C ARG A 94 -6.90 5.23 -22.47
N GLU A 95 -6.26 6.39 -22.39
CA GLU A 95 -5.49 6.97 -23.50
C GLU A 95 -4.30 6.07 -23.87
N LYS A 96 -3.59 5.53 -22.88
CA LYS A 96 -2.49 4.57 -23.08
C LYS A 96 -2.94 3.31 -23.82
N LEU A 97 -4.12 2.77 -23.49
CA LEU A 97 -4.70 1.59 -24.15
C LEU A 97 -5.19 1.85 -25.58
N LYS A 98 -5.44 3.12 -25.96
CA LYS A 98 -5.82 3.51 -27.33
C LYS A 98 -4.62 3.75 -28.25
N GLN A 99 -3.42 3.90 -27.70
CA GLN A 99 -2.19 4.26 -28.43
C GLN A 99 -1.27 3.06 -28.68
N GLY A 100 -1.59 1.87 -28.15
CA GLY A 100 -0.90 0.61 -28.41
C GLY A 100 -1.85 -0.37 -29.04
#